data_AF-A0A9P0BE34-F1
#
_entry.id   AF-A0A9P0BE34-F1
#
_cell.length_a   1.000
_cell.length_b   1.000
_cell.length_c   1.000
_cell.angle_alpha   90.00
_cell.angle_beta   90.00
_cell.angle_gamma   90.00
#
_symmetry.space_group_name_H-M   'P 1'
#
loop_
_entity.id
_entity.type
_entity.pdbx_description
1 polymer ?
#
loop_
_entity_poly.entity_id
_entity_poly.type
_entity_poly.pdbx_seq_one_letter_code
_entity_poly.pdbx_strand_id
1 'polypeptide(L)'
;MRSSSSELLLDQQEELRKRKIKELAAAKKAKAAAGRSCREQALFYSTSLLAVIAMSAGSSLLFLVPLYVDPAISTLASNFVTEPVTCITTRREELAGLANCSWSSCREGCTSDAYHCTHIYVSYNDSKVEPYNTTEDAVLLVNIKGCGYPPNVLCSNFTDKYGHEGTEFPCYHSRENRTVVLTHYERDEQVGIIIHYFAVPFVITLATSVALCVMHCDCRCHPTHQRKSRRHRIQDLSDGSISIGVDLRHNSSYHSDLVAIRPDM
;
A
#
# COMPACT_ATOMS: atom_id res chain seq x y z
N MET A 1 -39.51 15.67 79.27
CA MET A 1 -38.42 16.34 78.53
C MET A 1 -37.46 15.30 77.94
N ARG A 2 -37.87 14.57 76.88
CA ARG A 2 -37.03 13.54 76.21
C ARG A 2 -37.00 13.65 74.68
N SER A 3 -37.52 14.75 74.12
CA SER A 3 -37.69 14.92 72.67
C SER A 3 -36.47 15.55 71.96
N SER A 4 -35.58 16.23 72.70
CA SER A 4 -34.53 17.06 72.09
C SER A 4 -33.30 16.27 71.61
N SER A 5 -32.96 15.13 72.23
CA SER A 5 -31.80 14.32 71.81
C SER A 5 -32.05 13.49 70.55
N SER A 6 -33.31 13.14 70.26
CA SER A 6 -33.65 12.34 69.07
C SER A 6 -33.68 13.19 67.80
N GLU A 7 -34.11 14.44 67.88
CA GLU A 7 -34.14 15.38 66.76
C GLU A 7 -32.72 15.80 66.33
N LEU A 8 -31.83 16.07 67.30
CA LEU A 8 -30.43 16.43 67.03
C LEU A 8 -29.65 15.33 66.28
N LEU A 9 -29.93 14.05 66.59
CA LEU A 9 -29.31 12.91 65.91
C LEU A 9 -29.86 12.72 64.49
N LEU A 10 -31.14 13.02 64.26
CA LEU A 10 -31.75 12.97 62.93
C LEU A 10 -31.17 14.07 62.02
N ASP A 11 -31.02 15.28 62.53
CA ASP A 11 -30.40 16.40 61.81
C ASP A 11 -28.94 16.09 61.43
N GLN A 12 -28.16 15.54 62.36
CA GLN A 12 -26.77 15.16 62.10
C GLN A 12 -26.67 14.04 61.04
N GLN A 13 -27.61 13.09 61.03
CA GLN A 13 -27.67 12.01 60.05
C GLN A 13 -28.09 12.52 58.66
N GLU A 14 -28.96 13.53 58.59
CA GLU A 14 -29.40 14.13 57.34
C GLU A 14 -28.27 14.94 56.68
N GLU A 15 -27.48 15.68 57.46
CA GLU A 15 -26.31 16.38 56.96
C GLU A 15 -25.25 15.43 56.40
N LEU A 16 -25.00 14.31 57.08
CA LEU A 16 -24.04 13.31 56.61
C LEU A 16 -24.48 12.67 55.29
N ARG A 17 -25.78 12.40 55.13
CA ARG A 17 -26.36 11.91 53.87
C ARG A 17 -26.23 12.94 52.76
N LYS A 18 -26.51 14.22 53.03
CA LYS A 18 -26.33 15.32 52.06
C LYS A 18 -24.87 15.44 51.61
N ARG A 19 -23.90 15.27 52.50
CA ARG A 19 -22.45 15.27 52.18
C ARG A 19 -22.08 14.09 51.27
N LYS A 20 -22.49 12.85 51.62
CA LYS A 20 -22.23 11.67 50.78
C LYS A 20 -22.86 11.78 49.38
N ILE A 21 -24.07 12.34 49.28
CA ILE A 21 -24.73 12.57 47.98
C ILE A 21 -23.94 13.59 47.15
N LYS A 22 -23.44 14.67 47.76
CA LYS A 22 -22.60 15.66 47.08
C LYS A 22 -21.26 15.06 46.62
N GLU A 23 -20.62 14.24 47.43
CA GLU A 23 -19.36 13.56 47.07
C GLU A 23 -19.56 12.54 45.93
N LEU A 24 -20.62 11.73 45.99
CA LEU A 24 -20.97 10.79 44.92
C LEU A 24 -21.32 11.53 43.62
N ALA A 25 -22.01 12.67 43.71
CA ALA A 25 -22.32 13.53 42.57
C ALA A 25 -21.04 14.17 41.98
N ALA A 26 -20.12 14.64 42.82
CA ALA A 26 -18.83 15.19 42.39
C ALA A 26 -17.95 14.12 41.74
N ALA A 27 -17.86 12.92 42.32
CA ALA A 27 -17.14 11.78 41.75
C ALA A 27 -17.74 11.32 40.41
N LYS A 28 -19.08 11.32 40.29
CA LYS A 28 -19.78 11.03 39.04
C LYS A 28 -19.52 12.11 37.99
N LYS A 29 -19.51 13.39 38.38
CA LYS A 29 -19.21 14.52 37.50
C LYS A 29 -17.74 14.50 37.05
N ALA A 30 -16.80 14.17 37.94
CA ALA A 30 -15.39 14.00 37.62
C ALA A 30 -15.16 12.80 36.67
N LYS A 31 -15.82 11.66 36.91
CA LYS A 31 -15.80 10.51 35.97
C LYS A 31 -16.45 10.81 34.62
N ALA A 32 -17.51 11.60 34.59
CA ALA A 32 -18.17 12.01 33.36
C ALA A 32 -17.31 13.03 32.58
N ALA A 33 -16.69 13.99 33.26
CA ALA A 33 -15.80 14.99 32.67
C ALA A 33 -14.48 14.38 32.16
N ALA A 34 -13.96 13.35 32.84
CA ALA A 34 -12.77 12.62 32.40
C ALA A 34 -13.04 11.61 31.25
N GLY A 35 -14.29 11.45 30.82
CA GLY A 35 -14.73 10.19 30.23
C GLY A 35 -14.92 10.09 28.72
N ARG A 36 -15.22 11.16 27.94
CA ARG A 36 -15.90 10.87 26.65
C ARG A 36 -15.93 11.86 25.49
N SER A 37 -15.03 12.85 25.37
CA SER A 37 -15.06 13.75 24.20
C SER A 37 -13.76 13.80 23.42
N CYS A 38 -12.62 14.10 24.06
CA CYS A 38 -11.37 14.27 23.32
C CYS A 38 -10.77 12.94 22.82
N ARG A 39 -10.83 11.87 23.63
CA ARG A 39 -10.25 10.57 23.26
C ARG A 39 -11.04 9.85 22.16
N GLU A 40 -12.38 9.85 22.22
CA GLU A 40 -13.21 9.22 21.17
C GLU A 40 -13.09 9.99 19.85
N GLN A 41 -13.03 11.32 19.91
CA GLN A 41 -12.85 12.17 18.74
C GLN A 41 -11.44 12.04 18.13
N ALA A 42 -10.39 11.97 18.96
CA ALA A 42 -9.04 11.67 18.51
C ALA A 42 -8.93 10.27 17.87
N LEU A 43 -9.58 9.25 18.45
CA LEU A 43 -9.62 7.89 17.89
C LEU A 43 -10.37 7.84 16.55
N PHE A 44 -11.47 8.59 16.41
CA PHE A 44 -12.22 8.65 15.16
C PHE A 44 -11.41 9.29 14.03
N TYR A 45 -10.80 10.45 14.30
CA TYR A 45 -9.95 11.13 13.32
C TYR A 45 -8.68 10.34 12.99
N SER A 46 -8.04 9.70 13.98
CA SER A 46 -6.85 8.88 13.72
C SER A 46 -7.18 7.66 12.87
N THR A 47 -8.31 6.99 13.13
CA THR A 47 -8.76 5.84 12.34
C THR A 47 -9.07 6.25 10.90
N SER A 48 -9.78 7.36 10.72
CA SER A 48 -10.10 7.90 9.39
C SER A 48 -8.83 8.29 8.62
N LEU A 49 -7.89 8.97 9.28
CA LEU A 49 -6.61 9.37 8.67
C LEU A 49 -5.76 8.14 8.27
N LEU A 50 -5.60 7.18 9.17
CA LEU A 50 -4.85 5.95 8.90
C LEU A 50 -5.47 5.15 7.76
N ALA A 51 -6.80 5.10 7.68
CA ALA A 51 -7.50 4.44 6.57
C ALA A 51 -7.23 5.14 5.23
N VAL A 52 -7.29 6.47 5.17
CA VAL A 52 -6.98 7.22 3.93
C VAL A 52 -5.52 7.04 3.52
N ILE A 53 -4.58 7.04 4.47
CA ILE A 53 -3.16 6.78 4.19
C ILE A 53 -2.98 5.35 3.66
N ALA A 54 -3.59 4.35 4.29
CA ALA A 54 -3.50 2.96 3.86
C ALA A 54 -4.05 2.75 2.44
N MET A 55 -5.22 3.33 2.15
CA MET A 55 -5.85 3.23 0.83
C MET A 55 -5.01 3.93 -0.25
N SER A 56 -4.54 5.15 0.01
CA SER A 56 -3.71 5.89 -0.95
C SER A 56 -2.36 5.22 -1.19
N ALA A 57 -1.65 4.80 -0.14
CA ALA A 57 -0.38 4.08 -0.26
C ALA A 57 -0.56 2.74 -1.01
N GLY A 58 -1.63 2.00 -0.71
CA GLY A 58 -1.98 0.78 -1.42
C GLY A 58 -2.30 1.01 -2.90
N SER A 59 -3.09 2.05 -3.22
CA SER A 59 -3.35 2.43 -4.61
C SER A 59 -2.08 2.85 -5.35
N SER A 60 -1.19 3.62 -4.71
CA SER A 60 0.08 4.02 -5.31
C SER A 60 0.96 2.82 -5.67
N LEU A 61 1.01 1.77 -4.85
CA LEU A 61 1.77 0.56 -5.15
C LEU A 61 1.30 -0.12 -6.45
N LEU A 62 -0.01 -0.14 -6.72
CA LEU A 62 -0.56 -0.77 -7.93
C LEU A 62 -0.08 -0.09 -9.22
N PHE A 63 0.22 1.21 -9.17
CA PHE A 63 0.73 1.95 -10.33
C PHE A 63 2.26 2.01 -10.35
N LEU A 64 2.90 2.23 -9.19
CA LEU A 64 4.35 2.37 -9.10
C LEU A 64 5.09 1.06 -9.39
N VAL A 65 4.52 -0.09 -9.03
CA VAL A 65 5.16 -1.38 -9.25
C VAL A 65 5.34 -1.66 -10.75
N PRO A 66 4.29 -1.68 -11.59
CA PRO A 66 4.45 -1.93 -13.02
C PRO A 66 5.26 -0.86 -13.76
N LEU A 67 5.19 0.41 -13.31
CA LEU A 67 5.84 1.53 -13.99
C LEU A 67 7.33 1.68 -13.66
N TYR A 68 7.74 1.45 -12.41
CA TYR A 68 9.11 1.75 -11.94
C TYR A 68 9.83 0.52 -11.39
N VAL A 69 9.13 -0.33 -10.65
CA VAL A 69 9.76 -1.46 -9.95
C VAL A 69 10.04 -2.60 -10.93
N ASP A 70 9.10 -2.92 -11.82
CA ASP A 70 9.28 -3.99 -12.80
C ASP A 70 10.46 -3.73 -13.76
N PRO A 71 10.63 -2.52 -14.34
CA PRO A 71 11.83 -2.19 -15.10
C PRO A 71 13.12 -2.27 -14.28
N ALA A 72 13.12 -1.78 -13.03
CA ALA A 72 14.31 -1.79 -12.18
C ALA A 72 14.73 -3.22 -11.79
N ILE A 73 13.77 -4.08 -11.43
CA ILE A 73 14.02 -5.50 -11.14
C ILE A 73 14.55 -6.21 -12.37
N SER A 74 13.95 -5.99 -13.55
CA SER A 74 14.42 -6.61 -14.80
C SER A 74 15.85 -6.18 -15.15
N THR A 75 16.20 -4.91 -14.90
CA THR A 75 17.57 -4.40 -15.09
C THR A 75 18.55 -5.05 -14.10
N LEU A 76 18.15 -5.26 -12.84
CA LEU A 76 19.03 -5.89 -11.85
C LEU A 76 19.17 -7.40 -12.08
N ALA A 77 18.09 -8.08 -12.50
CA ALA A 77 18.07 -9.51 -12.80
C ALA A 77 18.93 -9.88 -14.01
N SER A 78 19.02 -8.98 -15.00
CA SER A 78 19.94 -9.14 -16.14
C SER A 78 21.41 -8.93 -15.78
N ASN A 79 21.73 -8.55 -14.54
CA ASN A 79 23.09 -8.55 -13.98
C ASN A 79 24.14 -7.88 -14.90
N PHE A 80 23.89 -6.61 -15.21
CA PHE A 80 24.84 -5.78 -15.96
C PHE A 80 26.14 -5.58 -15.19
N VAL A 81 27.26 -5.64 -15.91
CA VAL A 81 28.58 -5.31 -15.36
C VAL A 81 28.66 -3.79 -15.17
N THR A 82 29.12 -3.33 -14.01
CA THR A 82 29.24 -1.89 -13.69
C THR A 82 30.47 -1.23 -14.32
N GLU A 83 31.39 -2.03 -14.86
CA GLU A 83 32.56 -1.54 -15.59
C GLU A 83 32.21 -1.48 -17.08
N PRO A 84 32.33 -0.31 -17.73
CA PRO A 84 31.99 -0.17 -19.13
C PRO A 84 33.04 -0.83 -20.04
N VAL A 85 32.58 -1.32 -21.19
CA VAL A 85 33.41 -1.76 -22.32
C VAL A 85 33.23 -0.78 -23.49
N THR A 86 34.10 -0.85 -24.50
CA THR A 86 33.94 -0.04 -25.71
C THR A 86 33.02 -0.76 -26.70
N CYS A 87 31.88 -0.15 -26.99
CA CYS A 87 30.99 -0.57 -28.08
C CYS A 87 31.27 0.23 -29.34
N ILE A 88 31.18 -0.41 -30.50
CA ILE A 88 31.28 0.20 -31.82
C ILE A 88 29.99 -0.07 -32.58
N THR A 89 29.31 0.97 -33.07
CA THR A 89 28.10 0.78 -33.88
C THR A 89 28.42 0.11 -35.20
N THR A 90 27.82 -1.06 -35.45
CA THR A 90 28.02 -1.82 -36.69
C THR A 90 27.05 -1.38 -37.77
N ARG A 91 25.77 -1.22 -37.42
CA ARG A 91 24.72 -0.75 -38.33
C ARG A 91 23.53 -0.15 -37.58
N ARG A 92 22.76 0.66 -38.31
CA ARG A 92 21.45 1.18 -37.90
C ARG A 92 20.41 0.84 -38.95
N GLU A 93 19.29 0.30 -38.50
CA GLU A 93 18.14 0.01 -39.34
C GLU A 93 16.93 0.80 -38.82
N GLU A 94 16.18 1.41 -39.75
CA GLU A 94 14.89 2.02 -39.47
C GLU A 94 13.80 1.17 -40.08
N LEU A 95 12.95 0.61 -39.22
CA LEU A 95 11.90 -0.30 -39.63
C LEU A 95 10.54 0.34 -39.36
N ALA A 96 9.58 -0.04 -40.19
CA ALA A 96 8.19 0.32 -40.02
C ALA A 96 7.29 -0.93 -40.09
N GLY A 97 6.19 -0.88 -39.33
CA GLY A 97 5.18 -1.94 -39.26
C GLY A 97 5.24 -2.73 -37.95
N LEU A 98 4.06 -3.09 -37.44
CA LEU A 98 3.90 -3.75 -36.15
C LEU A 98 4.62 -5.11 -36.06
N ALA A 99 4.71 -5.84 -37.18
CA ALA A 99 5.38 -7.15 -37.24
C ALA A 99 6.91 -7.07 -37.24
N ASN A 100 7.47 -5.96 -37.74
CA ASN A 100 8.93 -5.76 -37.83
C ASN A 100 9.50 -5.11 -36.57
N CYS A 101 8.65 -4.44 -35.78
CA CYS A 101 9.02 -3.70 -34.58
C CYS A 101 8.73 -4.49 -33.28
N SER A 102 9.31 -5.68 -33.15
CA SER A 102 9.25 -6.46 -31.90
C SER A 102 10.05 -5.80 -30.76
N TRP A 103 11.09 -5.03 -31.10
CA TRP A 103 11.90 -4.24 -30.17
C TRP A 103 12.34 -2.92 -30.82
N SER A 104 12.89 -2.00 -30.03
CA SER A 104 13.51 -0.75 -30.50
C SER A 104 14.64 -0.36 -29.56
N SER A 105 15.74 0.16 -30.10
CA SER A 105 16.85 0.71 -29.32
C SER A 105 16.42 1.89 -28.46
N CYS A 106 15.53 2.72 -29.00
CA CYS A 106 14.88 3.81 -28.29
C CYS A 106 13.44 3.97 -28.76
N ARG A 107 12.52 4.21 -27.83
CA ARG A 107 11.12 4.55 -28.09
C ARG A 107 10.63 5.59 -27.10
N GLU A 108 9.99 6.64 -27.61
CA GLU A 108 9.26 7.59 -26.78
C GLU A 108 7.89 6.99 -26.45
N GLY A 109 7.63 6.72 -25.18
CA GLY A 109 6.44 6.01 -24.72
C GLY A 109 6.68 4.50 -24.51
N CYS A 110 6.38 4.02 -23.30
CA CYS A 110 6.48 2.60 -22.97
C CYS A 110 5.14 1.85 -23.13
N THR A 111 4.02 2.57 -23.16
CA THR A 111 2.66 2.00 -23.18
C THR A 111 2.00 1.95 -24.55
N SER A 112 2.64 2.54 -25.58
CA SER A 112 2.12 2.60 -26.94
C SER A 112 2.78 1.57 -27.85
N ASP A 113 1.99 0.97 -28.74
CA ASP A 113 2.50 0.13 -29.82
C ASP A 113 3.36 0.96 -30.78
N ALA A 114 4.50 0.41 -31.19
CA ALA A 114 5.44 1.07 -32.06
C ALA A 114 5.21 0.64 -33.51
N TYR A 115 4.80 1.59 -34.36
CA TYR A 115 4.79 1.39 -35.81
C TYR A 115 6.12 1.75 -36.48
N HIS A 116 6.95 2.54 -35.81
CA HIS A 116 8.29 2.91 -36.25
C HIS A 116 9.28 2.54 -35.15
N CYS A 117 10.37 1.88 -35.51
CA CYS A 117 11.41 1.48 -34.57
C CYS A 117 12.80 1.63 -35.20
N THR A 118 13.77 1.90 -34.35
CA THR A 118 15.18 2.04 -34.75
C THR A 118 15.96 0.92 -34.08
N HIS A 119 16.65 0.12 -34.89
CA HIS A 119 17.50 -0.96 -34.42
C HIS A 119 18.95 -0.53 -34.58
N ILE A 120 19.66 -0.41 -33.46
CA ILE A 120 21.08 -0.08 -33.44
C ILE A 120 21.82 -1.32 -32.97
N TYR A 121 22.68 -1.83 -33.84
CA TYR A 121 23.54 -2.97 -33.55
C TYR A 121 24.95 -2.47 -33.29
N VAL A 122 25.60 -3.08 -32.31
CA VAL A 122 26.95 -2.73 -31.89
C VAL A 122 27.78 -3.99 -31.69
N SER A 123 29.08 -3.87 -31.91
CA SER A 123 30.05 -4.89 -31.54
C SER A 123 30.86 -4.42 -30.34
N TYR A 124 31.23 -5.35 -29.47
CA TYR A 124 32.13 -5.06 -28.35
C TYR A 124 33.01 -6.27 -28.06
N ASN A 125 34.16 -5.99 -27.45
CA ASN A 125 35.08 -7.00 -26.95
C ASN A 125 35.21 -6.87 -25.44
N ASP A 126 34.94 -7.95 -24.71
CA ASP A 126 35.16 -8.01 -23.26
C ASP A 126 36.51 -8.68 -22.97
N SER A 127 37.53 -7.83 -22.81
CA SER A 127 38.90 -8.27 -22.52
C SER A 127 39.05 -9.07 -21.22
N LYS A 128 38.07 -9.04 -20.31
CA LYS A 128 38.14 -9.70 -19.00
C LYS A 128 37.64 -11.15 -19.03
N VAL A 129 36.73 -11.46 -19.94
CA VAL A 129 36.10 -12.78 -20.02
C VAL A 129 36.86 -13.68 -20.97
N GLU A 130 37.11 -13.23 -22.21
CA GLU A 130 37.86 -13.98 -23.22
C GLU A 130 38.39 -12.98 -24.26
N PRO A 131 39.71 -12.75 -24.37
CA PRO A 131 40.29 -11.70 -25.22
C PRO A 131 40.07 -11.91 -26.74
N TYR A 132 39.42 -13.00 -27.14
CA TYR A 132 39.18 -13.38 -28.53
C TYR A 132 37.70 -13.54 -28.91
N ASN A 133 36.76 -13.25 -28.00
CA ASN A 133 35.34 -13.46 -28.25
C ASN A 133 34.61 -12.12 -28.44
N THR A 134 34.79 -11.52 -29.61
CA THR A 134 34.03 -10.34 -30.04
C THR A 134 32.57 -10.73 -30.18
N THR A 135 31.68 -10.06 -29.44
CA THR A 135 30.26 -10.22 -29.68
C THR A 135 29.89 -9.31 -30.83
N GLU A 136 29.57 -9.91 -31.97
CA GLU A 136 29.05 -9.21 -33.14
C GLU A 136 27.53 -9.08 -33.01
N ASP A 137 26.99 -7.93 -33.42
CA ASP A 137 25.56 -7.64 -33.47
C ASP A 137 24.81 -7.69 -32.13
N ALA A 138 25.42 -7.18 -31.06
CA ALA A 138 24.68 -6.89 -29.83
C ALA A 138 23.70 -5.73 -30.05
N VAL A 139 22.52 -5.84 -29.45
CA VAL A 139 21.47 -4.84 -29.49
C VAL A 139 21.75 -3.75 -28.48
N LEU A 140 21.86 -2.51 -28.95
CA LEU A 140 21.98 -1.33 -28.09
C LEU A 140 20.59 -0.87 -27.67
N LEU A 141 20.36 -0.73 -26.37
CA LEU A 141 19.12 -0.16 -25.82
C LEU A 141 19.42 1.06 -24.95
N VAL A 142 18.50 2.04 -24.96
CA VAL A 142 18.53 3.18 -24.04
C VAL A 142 18.35 2.75 -22.57
N ASN A 143 17.61 1.66 -22.34
CA ASN A 143 17.44 0.96 -21.08
C ASN A 143 16.92 -0.46 -21.36
N ILE A 144 16.76 -1.31 -20.34
CA ILE A 144 16.31 -2.71 -20.53
C ILE A 144 14.95 -2.86 -21.25
N LYS A 145 14.10 -1.83 -21.23
CA LYS A 145 12.81 -1.81 -21.92
C LYS A 145 12.89 -1.18 -23.32
N GLY A 146 13.97 -0.48 -23.63
CA GLY A 146 14.15 0.25 -24.89
C GLY A 146 13.23 1.46 -25.05
N CYS A 147 12.62 1.97 -23.98
CA CYS A 147 11.63 3.05 -24.05
C CYS A 147 11.73 4.05 -22.89
N GLY A 148 11.25 5.27 -23.07
CA GLY A 148 11.15 6.26 -22.00
C GLY A 148 10.35 7.50 -22.40
N TYR A 149 10.39 8.54 -21.55
CA TYR A 149 9.65 9.78 -21.77
C TYR A 149 10.59 10.99 -21.64
N PRO A 150 10.38 12.06 -22.44
CA PRO A 150 11.09 13.33 -22.25
C PRO A 150 10.85 13.93 -20.86
N PRO A 151 11.84 14.64 -20.27
CA PRO A 151 13.13 15.02 -20.84
C PRO A 151 14.24 13.96 -20.71
N ASN A 152 13.99 12.86 -19.99
CA ASN A 152 15.03 11.87 -19.67
C ASN A 152 15.41 11.00 -20.86
N VAL A 153 14.46 10.71 -21.75
CA VAL A 153 14.67 9.94 -22.98
C VAL A 153 14.18 10.75 -24.16
N LEU A 154 15.11 11.04 -25.08
CA LEU A 154 14.87 11.74 -26.35
C LEU A 154 15.49 10.91 -27.46
N CYS A 155 14.66 10.27 -28.28
CA CYS A 155 15.15 9.27 -29.22
C CYS A 155 15.88 9.87 -30.43
N SER A 156 15.58 11.12 -30.78
CA SER A 156 16.37 11.87 -31.77
C SER A 156 17.82 11.98 -31.36
N ASN A 157 18.07 12.53 -30.16
CA ASN A 157 19.43 12.70 -29.63
C ASN A 157 20.14 11.36 -29.41
N PHE A 158 19.42 10.34 -28.91
CA PHE A 158 19.99 9.00 -28.75
C PHE A 158 20.47 8.42 -30.09
N THR A 159 19.65 8.53 -31.13
CA THR A 159 19.95 7.97 -32.45
C THR A 159 21.03 8.77 -33.16
N ASP A 160 21.05 10.10 -33.02
CA ASP A 160 22.10 10.95 -33.57
C ASP A 160 23.45 10.70 -32.86
N LYS A 161 23.43 10.39 -31.56
CA LYS A 161 24.67 10.16 -30.78
C LYS A 161 25.25 8.77 -30.98
N TYR A 162 24.43 7.73 -31.11
CA TYR A 162 24.89 6.34 -31.11
C TYR A 162 24.59 5.57 -32.42
N GLY A 163 23.75 6.12 -33.29
CA GLY A 163 23.26 5.41 -34.49
C GLY A 163 24.14 5.54 -35.73
N HIS A 164 25.26 6.26 -35.69
CA HIS A 164 26.19 6.35 -36.82
C HIS A 164 27.18 5.19 -36.81
N GLU A 165 27.33 4.51 -37.95
CA GLU A 165 28.28 3.39 -38.12
C GLU A 165 29.72 3.81 -37.80
N GLY A 166 30.44 2.96 -37.07
CA GLY A 166 31.80 3.22 -36.60
C GLY A 166 31.90 4.14 -35.38
N THR A 167 30.78 4.58 -34.79
CA THR A 167 30.82 5.37 -33.55
C THR A 167 31.24 4.51 -32.38
N GLU A 168 32.28 4.93 -31.65
CA GLU A 168 32.77 4.26 -30.45
C GLU A 168 32.29 4.97 -29.18
N PHE A 169 31.78 4.23 -28.20
CA PHE A 169 31.31 4.78 -26.93
C PHE A 169 31.35 3.74 -25.79
N PRO A 170 31.40 4.19 -24.52
CA PRO A 170 31.31 3.28 -23.39
C PRO A 170 29.89 2.70 -23.27
N CYS A 171 29.80 1.39 -23.08
CA CYS A 171 28.55 0.66 -22.92
C CYS A 171 28.67 -0.42 -21.83
N TYR A 172 27.53 -0.87 -21.31
CA TYR A 172 27.44 -1.87 -20.25
C TYR A 172 26.75 -3.12 -20.78
N HIS A 173 27.41 -4.26 -20.68
CA HIS A 173 26.88 -5.54 -21.15
C HIS A 173 26.31 -6.37 -19.98
N SER A 174 25.33 -7.21 -20.29
CA SER A 174 24.75 -8.15 -19.33
C SER A 174 25.62 -9.41 -19.22
N ARG A 175 25.87 -9.87 -17.99
CA ARG A 175 26.58 -11.15 -17.75
C ARG A 175 25.74 -12.36 -18.15
N GLU A 176 24.42 -12.22 -18.09
CA GLU A 176 23.47 -13.29 -18.40
C GLU A 176 23.16 -13.35 -19.91
N ASN A 177 22.99 -12.18 -20.54
CA ASN A 177 22.72 -12.09 -21.97
C ASN A 177 23.68 -11.12 -22.67
N ARG A 178 24.68 -11.67 -23.38
CA ARG A 178 25.69 -10.89 -24.09
C ARG A 178 25.17 -10.13 -25.31
N THR A 179 23.98 -10.45 -25.81
CA THR A 179 23.41 -9.78 -26.99
C THR A 179 22.73 -8.46 -26.67
N VAL A 180 22.72 -8.02 -25.40
CA VAL A 180 22.08 -6.76 -24.98
C VAL A 180 23.09 -5.88 -24.27
N VAL A 181 23.16 -4.62 -24.69
CA VAL A 181 24.01 -3.61 -24.07
C VAL A 181 23.26 -2.30 -23.84
N LEU A 182 23.66 -1.59 -22.79
CA LEU A 182 23.07 -0.32 -22.37
C LEU A 182 24.11 0.81 -22.45
N THR A 183 23.68 2.03 -22.78
CA THR A 183 24.56 3.21 -22.80
C THR A 183 24.89 3.72 -21.40
N HIS A 184 23.93 3.62 -20.48
CA HIS A 184 24.07 4.06 -19.10
C HIS A 184 23.49 2.98 -18.18
N TYR A 185 24.29 2.55 -17.21
CA TYR A 185 23.86 1.64 -16.15
C TYR A 185 24.46 2.07 -14.82
N GLU A 186 23.61 2.56 -13.91
CA GLU A 186 23.98 2.82 -12.53
C GLU A 186 23.17 1.91 -11.61
N ARG A 187 23.84 0.94 -10.97
CA ARG A 187 23.18 -0.02 -10.08
C ARG A 187 22.51 0.67 -8.89
N ASP A 188 23.16 1.65 -8.30
CA ASP A 188 22.70 2.32 -7.08
C ASP A 188 21.41 3.12 -7.32
N GLU A 189 21.27 3.73 -8.51
CA GLU A 189 20.04 4.41 -8.92
C GLU A 189 18.86 3.43 -8.98
N GLN A 190 19.06 2.26 -9.60
CA GLN A 190 18.01 1.23 -9.72
C GLN A 190 17.59 0.69 -8.35
N VAL A 191 18.55 0.50 -7.43
CA VAL A 191 18.25 0.09 -6.05
C VAL A 191 17.49 1.20 -5.31
N GLY A 192 17.89 2.46 -5.49
CA GLY A 192 17.20 3.62 -4.91
C GLY A 192 15.74 3.71 -5.34
N ILE A 193 15.46 3.50 -6.63
CA ILE A 193 14.10 3.42 -7.20
C ILE A 193 13.29 2.32 -6.49
N ILE A 194 13.84 1.13 -6.34
CA ILE A 194 13.15 0.02 -5.66
C ILE A 194 12.84 0.38 -4.20
N ILE A 195 13.82 0.95 -3.46
CA ILE A 195 13.60 1.33 -2.06
C ILE A 195 12.52 2.39 -1.94
N HIS A 196 12.59 3.45 -2.77
CA HIS A 196 11.68 4.60 -2.64
C HIS A 196 10.26 4.29 -3.12
N TYR A 197 10.09 3.56 -4.22
CA TYR A 197 8.79 3.34 -4.84
C TYR A 197 8.10 2.04 -4.42
N PHE A 198 8.86 1.03 -3.95
CA PHE A 198 8.28 -0.21 -3.44
C PHE A 198 8.35 -0.29 -1.91
N ALA A 199 9.55 -0.24 -1.33
CA ALA A 199 9.73 -0.53 0.09
C ALA A 199 9.04 0.51 0.99
N VAL A 200 9.16 1.82 0.67
CA VAL A 200 8.54 2.88 1.48
C VAL A 200 7.01 2.79 1.50
N PRO A 201 6.28 2.78 0.35
CA PRO A 201 4.81 2.67 0.38
C PRO A 201 4.33 1.33 0.94
N PHE A 202 5.09 0.24 0.74
CA PHE A 202 4.80 -1.07 1.32
C PHE A 202 4.87 -1.05 2.84
N VAL A 203 5.95 -0.51 3.43
CA VAL A 203 6.12 -0.39 4.88
C VAL A 203 5.04 0.50 5.49
N ILE A 204 4.70 1.63 4.84
CA ILE A 204 3.62 2.51 5.29
C ILE A 204 2.27 1.77 5.28
N THR A 205 1.95 1.07 4.19
CA THR A 205 0.70 0.30 4.08
C THR A 205 0.63 -0.79 5.15
N LEU A 206 1.72 -1.52 5.38
CA LEU A 206 1.79 -2.56 6.41
C LEU A 206 1.65 -1.97 7.82
N ALA A 207 2.39 -0.91 8.13
CA ALA A 207 2.36 -0.27 9.45
C ALA A 207 0.97 0.32 9.77
N THR A 208 0.35 1.01 8.81
CA THR A 208 -1.00 1.56 8.96
C THR A 208 -2.05 0.45 9.09
N SER A 209 -1.93 -0.64 8.33
CA SER A 209 -2.78 -1.83 8.45
C SER A 209 -2.68 -2.47 9.84
N VAL A 210 -1.46 -2.70 10.33
CA VAL A 210 -1.23 -3.23 11.69
C VAL A 210 -1.78 -2.30 12.76
N ALA A 211 -1.58 -0.99 12.63
CA ALA A 211 -2.12 0.00 13.57
C ALA A 211 -3.65 -0.02 13.61
N LEU A 212 -4.32 -0.06 12.45
CA LEU A 212 -5.77 -0.21 12.36
C LEU A 212 -6.25 -1.53 12.97
N CYS A 213 -5.54 -2.62 12.71
CA CYS A 213 -5.83 -3.93 13.30
C CYS A 213 -5.75 -3.88 14.83
N VAL A 214 -4.68 -3.35 15.42
CA VAL A 214 -4.54 -3.24 16.89
C VAL A 214 -5.63 -2.35 17.46
N MET A 215 -5.85 -1.16 16.87
CA MET A 215 -6.90 -0.24 17.32
C MET A 215 -8.29 -0.88 17.31
N HIS A 216 -8.63 -1.64 16.26
CA HIS A 216 -9.94 -2.30 16.16
C HIS A 216 -10.04 -3.61 16.95
N CYS A 217 -8.96 -4.36 17.12
CA CYS A 217 -8.90 -5.55 17.98
C CYS A 217 -9.05 -5.17 19.46
N ASP A 218 -8.38 -4.12 19.93
CA ASP A 218 -8.54 -3.59 21.28
C ASP A 218 -9.96 -3.08 21.53
N CYS A 219 -10.61 -2.51 20.50
CA CYS A 219 -12.01 -2.10 20.58
C CYS A 219 -12.99 -3.29 20.66
N ARG A 220 -12.66 -4.46 20.08
CA ARG A 220 -13.50 -5.67 20.15
C ARG A 220 -13.37 -6.43 21.48
N CYS A 221 -12.33 -6.16 22.27
CA CYS A 221 -12.06 -6.85 23.53
C CYS A 221 -12.70 -6.22 24.79
N HIS A 222 -13.63 -5.27 24.68
CA HIS A 222 -14.47 -4.93 25.83
C HIS A 222 -15.64 -5.93 25.88
N PRO A 223 -15.67 -6.91 26.81
CA PRO A 223 -16.89 -7.68 27.02
C PRO A 223 -17.95 -6.66 27.39
N THR A 224 -19.04 -6.64 26.63
CA THR A 224 -20.26 -5.98 27.05
C THR A 224 -20.69 -6.67 28.34
N HIS A 225 -20.26 -6.15 29.49
CA HIS A 225 -20.96 -6.39 30.73
C HIS A 225 -22.36 -5.81 30.53
N GLN A 226 -23.26 -6.64 30.00
CA GLN A 226 -24.69 -6.45 30.14
C GLN A 226 -24.93 -6.28 31.64
N ARG A 227 -24.96 -5.04 32.11
CA ARG A 227 -25.63 -4.69 33.35
C ARG A 227 -27.10 -5.00 33.12
N LYS A 228 -27.47 -6.27 33.32
CA LYS A 228 -28.82 -6.62 33.74
C LYS A 228 -29.04 -5.82 35.02
N SER A 229 -29.68 -4.67 34.86
CA SER A 229 -30.22 -3.89 35.96
C SER A 229 -31.15 -4.82 36.72
N ARG A 230 -30.66 -5.39 37.83
CA ARG A 230 -31.51 -6.04 38.83
C ARG A 230 -32.38 -4.93 39.40
N ARG A 231 -33.55 -4.75 38.81
CA ARG A 231 -34.63 -3.93 39.33
C ARG A 231 -34.98 -4.52 40.70
N HIS A 232 -34.64 -3.82 41.78
CA HIS A 232 -35.08 -4.18 43.11
C HIS A 232 -36.60 -4.03 43.14
N ARG A 233 -37.31 -5.16 43.22
CA ARG A 233 -38.77 -5.21 43.37
C ARG A 233 -39.11 -4.68 44.75
N ILE A 234 -39.66 -3.47 44.82
CA ILE A 234 -40.43 -2.99 45.96
C ILE A 234 -41.83 -3.59 45.79
N GLN A 235 -42.26 -4.35 46.79
CA GLN A 235 -43.63 -4.83 46.95
C GLN A 235 -44.50 -3.65 47.36
N ASP A 236 -45.52 -3.34 46.58
CA ASP A 236 -46.75 -2.76 47.09
C ASP A 236 -47.93 -3.36 46.32
N LEU A 237 -48.92 -3.78 47.10
CA LEU A 237 -50.20 -4.35 46.69
C LEU A 237 -51.08 -3.26 46.07
N SER A 238 -51.76 -3.59 44.97
CA SER A 238 -53.23 -3.57 44.82
C SER A 238 -53.67 -3.44 43.35
N ASP A 239 -54.45 -4.45 42.93
CA ASP A 239 -55.61 -4.48 42.02
C ASP A 239 -55.69 -3.58 40.79
N GLY A 240 -55.98 -4.21 39.64
CA GLY A 240 -56.66 -3.55 38.51
C GLY A 240 -56.27 -3.99 37.09
N SER A 241 -56.77 -5.16 36.66
CA SER A 241 -57.49 -5.34 35.38
C SER A 241 -56.87 -4.99 34.00
N ILE A 242 -56.73 -6.06 33.19
CA ILE A 242 -57.10 -6.22 31.76
C ILE A 242 -56.11 -5.79 30.64
N SER A 243 -55.56 -6.84 30.00
CA SER A 243 -55.49 -7.18 28.56
C SER A 243 -55.52 -6.09 27.48
N ILE A 244 -54.60 -6.14 26.49
CA ILE A 244 -54.70 -6.52 25.05
C ILE A 244 -53.24 -6.48 24.55
N GLY A 245 -52.60 -7.52 24.00
CA GLY A 245 -52.96 -8.31 22.83
C GLY A 245 -52.27 -7.73 21.58
N VAL A 246 -51.34 -8.49 21.00
CA VAL A 246 -51.07 -8.66 19.54
C VAL A 246 -49.59 -9.06 19.37
N ASP A 247 -49.39 -10.38 19.34
CA ASP A 247 -48.28 -11.03 18.65
C ASP A 247 -48.42 -10.81 17.13
N LEU A 248 -47.30 -10.52 16.46
CA LEU A 248 -47.17 -10.79 15.03
C LEU A 248 -45.81 -11.45 14.77
N ARG A 249 -45.83 -12.79 14.71
CA ARG A 249 -44.81 -13.61 14.07
C ARG A 249 -45.42 -14.29 12.83
N HIS A 250 -44.84 -14.01 11.68
CA HIS A 250 -44.80 -14.90 10.50
C HIS A 250 -43.51 -14.51 9.75
N ASN A 251 -42.44 -15.30 9.72
CA ASN A 251 -42.19 -16.69 9.29
C ASN A 251 -41.84 -16.79 7.80
N SER A 252 -40.72 -17.48 7.56
CA SER A 252 -40.31 -18.15 6.31
C SER A 252 -39.74 -17.25 5.19
N SER A 253 -38.66 -17.58 4.46
CA SER A 253 -38.04 -18.90 4.28
C SER A 253 -36.75 -18.89 3.41
N TYR A 254 -35.85 -19.86 3.65
CA TYR A 254 -35.05 -20.65 2.65
C TYR A 254 -33.92 -19.97 1.82
N HIS A 255 -32.75 -20.56 1.49
CA HIS A 255 -32.14 -21.91 1.60
C HIS A 255 -30.68 -21.80 1.08
N SER A 256 -29.64 -22.04 1.88
CA SER A 256 -28.73 -23.22 1.95
C SER A 256 -27.52 -23.27 0.99
N ASP A 257 -26.33 -23.34 1.61
CA ASP A 257 -25.27 -24.37 1.52
C ASP A 257 -24.72 -24.93 0.19
N LEU A 258 -23.36 -24.91 0.15
CA LEU A 258 -22.40 -25.95 -0.30
C LEU A 258 -22.47 -26.55 -1.72
N VAL A 259 -21.33 -26.53 -2.43
CA VAL A 259 -20.47 -27.69 -2.77
C VAL A 259 -19.43 -27.28 -3.82
N ALA A 260 -18.24 -27.86 -3.70
CA ALA A 260 -17.02 -27.59 -4.42
C ALA A 260 -16.76 -28.59 -5.59
N ILE A 261 -16.02 -28.12 -6.61
CA ILE A 261 -15.03 -28.82 -7.46
C ILE A 261 -15.51 -29.86 -8.51
N ARG A 262 -15.35 -29.54 -9.82
CA ARG A 262 -14.26 -29.99 -10.72
C ARG A 262 -14.31 -29.36 -12.14
N PRO A 263 -13.18 -29.34 -12.87
CA PRO A 263 -13.00 -28.64 -14.15
C PRO A 263 -13.19 -29.55 -15.37
N ASP A 264 -13.39 -28.94 -16.54
CA ASP A 264 -12.88 -29.39 -17.85
C ASP A 264 -13.29 -28.35 -18.92
N MET A 265 -12.29 -27.66 -19.49
CA MET A 265 -12.10 -27.43 -20.94
C MET A 265 -10.75 -26.74 -21.18
#